data_AF-A0A1F7IGJ4-F1
#
_entry.id   AF-A0A1F7IGJ4-F1
#
_cell.length_a   1.000
_cell.length_b   1.000
_cell.length_c   1.000
_cell.angle_alpha   90.00
_cell.angle_beta   90.00
_cell.angle_gamma   90.00
#
_symmetry.space_group_name_H-M   'P 1'
#
loop_
_entity.id
_entity.type
_entity.pdbx_description
1 polymer ?
#
loop_
_entity_poly.entity_id
_entity_poly.type
_entity_poly.pdbx_seq_one_letter_code
_entity_poly.pdbx_strand_id
1 'polypeptide(L)' 'MKLINVPTDQMGKFEGKWVAIDPEIDKIIAVGDTLEEIGPLVSGKKGEEKKIRAYSFKVPRKDEGPYVLVFVK' A
#
# COMPACT_ATOMS: atom_id res chain seq x y z
N MET A 1 9.19 2.01 -8.10
CA MET A 1 9.03 1.84 -6.64
C MET A 1 10.20 2.41 -5.86
N LYS A 2 9.94 2.90 -4.64
CA LYS A 2 10.92 3.32 -3.64
C LYS A 2 10.62 2.62 -2.32
N LEU A 3 11.62 1.96 -1.73
CA LEU A 3 11.52 1.40 -0.38
C LEU A 3 11.64 2.52 0.65
N ILE A 4 10.79 2.46 1.66
CA ILE A 4 10.73 3.44 2.75
C ILE A 4 10.48 2.72 4.08
N ASN A 5 10.60 3.42 5.19
CA ASN A 5 10.32 2.88 6.52
C ASN A 5 9.81 4.02 7.39
N VAL A 6 8.52 4.34 7.22
CA VAL A 6 7.86 5.43 7.94
C VAL A 6 6.55 4.92 8.53
N PRO A 7 6.09 5.46 9.67
CA PRO A 7 4.80 5.10 10.23
C PRO A 7 3.65 5.51 9.30
N THR A 8 2.50 4.83 9.43
CA THR A 8 1.30 5.05 8.61
C THR A 8 0.65 6.43 8.81
N ASP A 9 0.93 7.11 9.92
CA ASP A 9 0.51 8.51 10.16
C ASP A 9 1.09 9.52 9.15
N GLN A 10 2.19 9.17 8.47
CA GLN A 10 2.81 9.97 7.42
C GLN A 10 2.28 9.65 6.02
N MET A 11 1.24 8.81 5.89
CA MET A 11 0.69 8.38 4.61
C MET A 11 0.24 9.54 3.73
N GLY A 12 -0.22 10.64 4.33
CA GLY A 12 -0.58 11.86 3.63
C GLY A 12 0.55 12.50 2.81
N LYS A 13 1.82 12.09 2.97
CA LYS A 13 2.92 12.55 2.11
C LYS A 13 2.96 11.86 0.75
N PHE A 14 2.22 10.77 0.59
CA PHE A 14 2.24 9.90 -0.60
C PHE A 14 0.95 10.00 -1.41
N GLU A 15 0.29 11.16 -1.37
CA GLU A 15 -0.94 11.47 -2.11
C GLU A 15 -0.85 11.06 -3.59
N GLY A 16 -1.86 10.33 -4.06
CA GLY A 16 -1.92 9.83 -5.43
C GLY A 16 -0.96 8.67 -5.75
N LYS A 17 -0.14 8.22 -4.80
CA LYS A 17 0.77 7.08 -4.95
C LYS A 17 0.17 5.81 -4.36
N TRP A 18 0.68 4.67 -4.81
CA TRP A 18 0.44 3.37 -4.20
C TRP A 18 1.42 3.13 -3.06
N VAL A 19 0.92 2.73 -1.90
CA VAL A 19 1.74 2.38 -0.74
C VAL A 19 1.59 0.90 -0.39
N ALA A 20 2.69 0.29 0.06
CA ALA A 20 2.70 -1.03 0.69
C ALA A 20 2.90 -0.85 2.20
N ILE A 21 2.01 -1.44 3.00
CA ILE A 21 1.95 -1.31 4.46
C ILE A 21 2.19 -2.67 5.08
N ASP A 22 3.20 -2.76 5.95
CA ASP A 22 3.41 -3.93 6.79
C ASP A 22 2.42 -3.90 7.97
N PRO A 23 1.50 -4.87 8.08
CA PRO A 23 0.47 -4.86 9.11
C PRO A 23 0.98 -5.26 10.50
N GLU A 24 2.16 -5.88 10.62
CA GLU A 24 2.70 -6.29 11.92
C GLU A 24 3.35 -5.12 12.67
N ILE A 25 4.02 -4.25 11.92
CA ILE A 25 4.80 -3.12 12.45
C ILE A 25 4.18 -1.76 12.16
N ASP A 26 2.99 -1.72 11.54
CA ASP A 26 2.21 -0.52 11.20
C ASP A 26 3.05 0.55 10.48
N LYS A 27 3.73 0.13 9.41
CA LYS A 27 4.66 0.97 8.66
C LYS A 27 4.48 0.86 7.17
N ILE A 28 4.66 1.98 6.50
CA ILE A 28 4.76 2.05 5.05
C ILE A 28 6.19 1.62 4.66
N ILE A 29 6.27 0.51 3.93
CA ILE A 29 7.53 -0.14 3.55
C ILE A 29 7.94 0.14 2.10
N ALA A 30 6.99 0.53 1.25
CA ALA A 30 7.27 0.94 -0.12
C ALA A 30 6.21 1.90 -0.67
N VAL A 31 6.62 2.67 -1.67
CA VAL A 31 5.75 3.54 -2.47
C VAL A 31 6.04 3.36 -3.95
N GLY A 32 5.01 3.44 -4.79
CA GLY A 32 5.12 3.36 -6.25
C GLY A 32 4.08 4.24 -6.94
N ASP A 33 4.34 4.54 -8.21
CA ASP A 33 3.37 5.27 -9.04
C ASP A 33 2.20 4.38 -9.47
N THR A 34 2.43 3.08 -9.56
CA THR A 34 1.44 2.07 -9.93
C THR A 34 1.40 0.92 -8.93
N LEU A 35 0.33 0.11 -8.99
CA LEU A 35 0.21 -1.08 -8.16
C LEU A 35 1.26 -2.14 -8.56
N GLU A 36 1.57 -2.26 -9.85
CA GLU A 36 2.56 -3.21 -10.37
C GLU A 36 3.94 -2.96 -9.77
N GLU A 37 4.31 -1.69 -9.57
CA GLU A 37 5.58 -1.31 -8.98
C GLU A 37 5.77 -1.85 -7.56
N ILE A 38 4.71 -1.82 -6.74
CA ILE A 38 4.73 -2.39 -5.38
C ILE A 38 4.31 -3.86 -5.36
N GLY A 39 3.89 -4.40 -6.51
CA GLY A 39 3.39 -5.76 -6.71
C GLY A 39 4.21 -6.82 -5.98
N PRO A 40 5.55 -6.86 -6.11
CA PRO A 40 6.38 -7.88 -5.46
C PRO A 40 6.27 -7.96 -3.92
N LEU A 41 5.73 -6.93 -3.26
CA LEU A 41 5.56 -6.88 -1.80
C LEU A 41 4.13 -7.21 -1.34
N VAL A 42 3.16 -7.05 -2.23
CA VAL A 42 1.72 -7.10 -1.91
C VAL A 42 1.03 -8.29 -2.59
N SER A 43 1.53 -8.70 -3.77
CA SER A 43 1.17 -9.96 -4.40
C SER A 43 2.15 -11.04 -3.95
N GLY A 44 1.64 -12.08 -3.30
CA GLY A 44 2.47 -13.23 -2.95
C GLY A 44 3.05 -13.87 -4.21
N LYS A 45 4.31 -14.30 -4.17
CA LYS A 45 4.86 -15.17 -5.21
C LYS A 45 4.24 -16.55 -5.10
N LYS A 46 4.07 -17.24 -6.24
CA LYS A 46 3.68 -18.65 -6.27
C LYS A 46 4.72 -19.46 -5.46
N GLY A 47 4.28 -20.12 -4.39
CA GLY A 47 5.16 -20.85 -3.47
C GLY A 47 5.59 -20.07 -2.20
N GLU A 48 5.25 -18.78 -2.07
CA GLU A 48 5.49 -17.97 -0.87
C GLU A 48 4.18 -17.58 -0.16
N GLU A 49 3.20 -18.48 -0.16
CA GLU A 49 1.84 -18.25 0.35
C GLU A 49 1.80 -17.87 1.84
N LYS A 50 2.83 -18.24 2.60
CA LYS A 50 2.96 -17.99 4.05
C LYS A 50 3.60 -16.65 4.41
N LYS A 51 4.16 -15.89 3.47
CA LYS A 51 4.68 -14.55 3.80
C LYS A 51 3.51 -13.61 4.07
N ILE A 52 3.61 -12.86 5.17
CA ILE A 52 2.68 -11.78 5.46
C ILE A 52 2.78 -10.79 4.31
N ARG A 53 1.65 -10.61 3.62
CA ARG A 53 1.56 -9.75 2.46
C ARG A 53 1.32 -8.35 2.98
N ALA A 54 2.13 -7.40 2.54
CA ALA A 54 1.85 -6.02 2.83
C ALA A 54 0.48 -5.65 2.25
N TYR A 55 -0.31 -4.88 3.00
CA TYR A 55 -1.53 -4.29 2.46
C TYR A 55 -1.15 -3.24 1.43
N SER A 56 -1.89 -3.19 0.33
CA SER A 56 -1.73 -2.15 -0.68
C SER A 56 -2.90 -1.16 -0.63
N PHE A 57 -2.58 0.11 -0.75
CA PHE A 57 -3.59 1.17 -0.81
C PHE A 57 -3.09 2.29 -1.72
N LYS A 58 -3.98 2.85 -2.54
CA LYS A 58 -3.69 4.10 -3.24
C LYS A 58 -4.11 5.24 -2.32
N VAL A 59 -3.18 6.12 -1.98
CA VAL A 59 -3.50 7.27 -1.14
C VAL A 59 -4.33 8.26 -1.97
N PRO A 60 -5.53 8.68 -1.53
CA PRO A 60 -6.29 9.69 -2.22
C PRO A 60 -5.49 10.99 -2.34
N ARG A 61 -5.68 11.71 -3.45
CA ARG A 61 -5.22 13.10 -3.53
C ARG A 61 -6.08 13.99 -2.64
N LYS A 62 -5.55 15.15 -2.22
CA LYS A 62 -6.29 16.12 -1.40
C LYS A 62 -7.67 16.48 -1.95
N ASP A 63 -7.82 16.47 -3.27
CA ASP A 63 -9.03 16.83 -4.00
C ASP A 63 -9.95 15.63 -4.33
N GLU A 64 -9.51 14.39 -4.11
CA GLU A 64 -10.26 13.18 -4.49
C GLU A 64 -11.26 12.69 -3.42
N GLY A 65 -11.21 13.24 -2.20
CA GLY A 65 -12.01 12.75 -1.07
C GLY A 65 -11.62 11.33 -0.63
N PRO A 66 -12.27 10.76 0.41
CA PRO A 66 -11.94 9.42 0.88
C PRO A 66 -12.43 8.34 -0.11
N TYR A 67 -11.62 7.32 -0.38
CA TYR A 67 -12.07 6.13 -1.11
C TYR A 67 -12.97 5.28 -0.21
N VAL A 68 -14.19 4.98 -0.67
CA VAL A 68 -15.16 4.14 0.03
C VAL A 68 -15.18 2.76 -0.63
N LEU A 69 -14.81 1.72 0.14
CA LEU A 69 -14.96 0.35 -0.29
C LEU A 69 -16.42 -0.07 -0.12
N VAL A 70 -17.12 -0.32 -1.22
CA VAL A 70 -18.52 -0.78 -1.21
C VAL A 70 -18.58 -2.27 -1.54
N PHE A 71 -19.14 -3.07 -0.64
CA PHE A 71 -19.46 -4.47 -0.90
C PHE A 71 -20.89 -4.55 -1.44
N VAL A 72 -21.03 -4.90 -2.71
CA VAL A 72 -22.33 -5.17 -3.33
C VAL A 72 -22.62 -6.67 -3.17
N LYS A 73 -23.81 -7.00 -2.64
CA LYS A 73 -24.25 -8.37 -2.36
C LYS A 73 -24.77 -9.06 -3.62
#